data_AF-Q1ZSJ6-F1
#
_entry.id   AF-Q1ZSJ6-F1
#
_cell.length_a   1.000
_cell.length_b   1.000
_cell.length_c   1.000
_cell.angle_alpha   90.00
_cell.angle_beta   90.00
_cell.angle_gamma   90.00
#
_symmetry.space_group_name_H-M   'P 1'
#
loop_
_entity.id
_entity.type
_entity.pdbx_description
1 polymer ?
#
loop_
_entity_poly.entity_id
_entity_poly.type
_entity_poly.pdbx_seq_one_letter_code
_entity_poly.pdbx_strand_id
1 'polypeptide(L)' 'MLIADKLLSKAIQEQVKREGALNALETVYSKARYAHFKRVKWGSQFFDGIQFGDGSLIAVKPGSFNCLTLVSLASEKHMG' A
#
# COMPACT_ATOMS: atom_id res chain seq x y z
N MET A 1 13.32 -4.51 -9.80
CA MET A 1 12.51 -3.45 -9.16
C MET A 1 11.06 -3.93 -9.16
N LEU A 2 10.46 -4.02 -7.98
CA LEU A 2 9.13 -4.61 -7.78
C LEU A 2 8.02 -3.68 -8.30
N ILE A 3 6.85 -4.25 -8.62
CA ILE A 3 5.68 -3.50 -9.07
C ILE A 3 5.25 -2.48 -8.02
N ALA A 4 5.21 -2.88 -6.74
CA ALA A 4 4.88 -2.00 -5.62
C ALA A 4 5.77 -0.74 -5.56
N ASP A 5 7.10 -0.89 -5.72
CA ASP A 5 8.03 0.24 -5.66
C ASP A 5 7.88 1.20 -6.84
N LYS A 6 7.55 0.67 -8.03
CA LYS A 6 7.30 1.49 -9.22
C LYS A 6 6.00 2.29 -9.08
N LEU A 7 4.97 1.69 -8.50
CA LEU A 7 3.66 2.30 -8.35
C LEU A 7 3.61 3.30 -7.19
N LEU A 8 4.36 3.04 -6.11
CA LEU A 8 4.49 3.94 -4.97
C LEU A 8 5.44 5.11 -5.29
N SER A 9 5.09 5.87 -6.33
CA SER A 9 5.83 7.05 -6.76
C SER A 9 5.60 8.24 -5.81
N LYS A 10 6.43 9.28 -5.97
CA LYS A 10 6.24 10.57 -5.29
C LYS A 10 4.85 11.16 -5.54
N ALA A 11 4.25 10.91 -6.71
CA ALA A 11 2.90 11.39 -7.02
C ALA A 11 1.82 10.72 -6.15
N ILE A 12 1.93 9.41 -5.91
CA ILE A 12 1.02 8.68 -5.01
C ILE A 12 1.23 9.11 -3.56
N GLN A 13 2.49 9.33 -3.14
CA GLN A 13 2.78 9.86 -1.78
C GLN A 13 2.18 11.26 -1.56
N GLU A 14 2.22 12.14 -2.56
CA GLU A 14 1.54 13.44 -2.49
C GLU A 14 0.01 13.32 -2.57
N GLN A 15 -0.52 12.29 -3.21
CA GLN A 15 -1.95 11.99 -3.19
C GLN A 15 -2.40 11.53 -1.80
N VAL A 16 -1.62 10.67 -1.12
CA VAL A 16 -1.88 10.25 0.27
C VAL A 16 -2.03 11.46 1.20
N LYS A 17 -1.19 12.48 1.06
CA LYS A 17 -1.26 13.70 1.87
C LYS A 17 -2.50 14.55 1.59
N ARG A 18 -2.98 14.58 0.35
CA ARG A 18 -4.10 15.42 -0.08
C ARG A 18 -5.46 14.75 0.12
N GLU A 19 -5.54 13.45 -0.15
CA GLU A 19 -6.79 12.71 -0.29
C GLU A 19 -6.90 11.56 0.72
N GLY A 20 -5.84 11.25 1.45
CA GLY A 20 -5.79 10.14 2.41
C GLY A 20 -5.29 8.82 1.80
N ALA A 21 -4.78 7.95 2.66
CA ALA A 21 -4.13 6.70 2.24
C ALA A 21 -5.06 5.72 1.54
N LEU A 22 -6.33 5.61 1.97
CA LEU A 22 -7.30 4.69 1.39
C LEU A 22 -7.71 5.11 -0.03
N ASN A 23 -7.98 6.40 -0.25
CA ASN A 23 -8.32 6.93 -1.57
C ASN A 23 -7.14 6.80 -2.56
N ALA A 24 -5.93 7.04 -2.08
CA ALA A 24 -4.72 6.80 -2.86
C ALA A 24 -4.52 5.30 -3.18
N LEU A 25 -4.82 4.40 -2.23
CA LEU A 25 -4.76 2.96 -2.44
C LEU A 25 -5.76 2.51 -3.50
N GLU A 26 -7.00 2.98 -3.45
CA GLU A 26 -8.02 2.71 -4.47
C GLU A 26 -7.61 3.20 -5.86
N THR A 27 -6.97 4.38 -5.92
CA THR A 27 -6.40 4.91 -7.18
C THR A 27 -5.32 4.01 -7.75
N VAL A 28 -4.47 3.42 -6.90
CA VAL A 28 -3.47 2.44 -7.33
C VAL A 28 -4.15 1.16 -7.82
N TYR A 29 -5.16 0.68 -7.10
CA TYR A 29 -5.91 -0.53 -7.46
C TYR A 29 -6.57 -0.42 -8.83
N SER A 30 -7.28 0.70 -9.09
CA SER A 30 -7.99 0.92 -10.35
C SER A 30 -7.06 0.97 -11.57
N LYS A 31 -5.79 1.33 -11.37
CA LYS A 31 -4.77 1.41 -12.44
C LYS A 31 -3.96 0.12 -12.59
N ALA A 32 -3.90 -0.71 -11.56
CA ALA A 32 -3.09 -1.92 -11.56
C ALA A 32 -3.83 -3.09 -12.19
N ARG A 33 -3.52 -3.41 -13.45
CA ARG A 33 -3.96 -4.67 -14.07
C ARG A 33 -3.27 -5.83 -13.34
N TYR A 34 -4.04 -6.83 -12.89
CA TYR A 34 -3.58 -8.02 -12.15
C TYR A 34 -3.11 -7.76 -10.70
N ALA A 35 -3.81 -6.88 -9.99
CA ALA A 35 -3.67 -6.72 -8.55
C ALA A 35 -4.93 -7.22 -7.83
N HIS A 36 -4.80 -7.67 -6.60
CA HIS A 36 -5.93 -8.07 -5.78
C HIS A 36 -5.88 -7.40 -4.41
N PHE A 37 -7.07 -7.08 -3.89
CA PHE A 37 -7.20 -6.58 -2.54
C PHE A 37 -6.78 -7.64 -1.53
N LYS A 38 -6.11 -7.20 -0.46
CA LYS A 38 -5.61 -8.07 0.60
C LYS A 38 -5.62 -7.34 1.93
N ARG A 39 -6.06 -8.02 2.99
CA ARG A 39 -5.81 -7.58 4.36
C ARG A 39 -4.41 -7.99 4.78
N VAL A 40 -3.64 -7.01 5.23
CA VAL A 40 -2.23 -7.16 5.56
C VAL A 40 -2.05 -7.01 7.06
N LYS A 41 -1.44 -8.01 7.69
CA LYS A 41 -1.25 -8.03 9.15
C LYS A 41 -0.03 -7.19 9.54
N TRP A 42 -0.21 -6.26 10.47
CA TRP A 42 0.87 -5.49 11.08
C TRP A 42 0.77 -5.58 12.61
N GLY A 43 1.78 -6.17 13.26
CA GLY A 43 1.68 -6.51 14.69
C GLY A 43 0.41 -7.32 15.01
N SER A 44 -0.48 -6.77 15.83
CA SER A 44 -1.75 -7.37 16.23
C SER A 44 -2.97 -6.94 15.38
N GLN A 45 -2.79 -6.04 14.42
CA GLN A 45 -3.88 -5.44 13.65
C GLN A 45 -3.80 -5.81 12.16
N PHE A 46 -4.91 -5.62 11.45
CA PHE A 46 -4.99 -5.81 10.00
C PHE A 46 -5.33 -4.50 9.32
N PHE A 47 -4.65 -4.22 8.21
CA PHE A 47 -4.81 -3.03 7.41
C PHE A 47 -5.08 -3.38 5.95
N ASP A 48 -5.64 -2.44 5.21
CA ASP A 48 -5.95 -2.63 3.80
C ASP A 48 -4.69 -2.55 2.95
N GLY A 49 -4.62 -3.37 1.91
CA GLY A 49 -3.50 -3.41 0.99
C GLY A 49 -3.86 -4.07 -0.32
N ILE A 50 -2.90 -4.01 -1.24
CA ILE A 50 -2.99 -4.57 -2.58
C ILE A 50 -1.75 -5.40 -2.81
N GLN A 51 -1.96 -6.65 -3.26
CA GLN A 51 -0.88 -7.53 -3.70
C GLN A 51 -0.87 -7.63 -5.22
N PHE A 52 0.32 -7.51 -5.80
CA PHE A 52 0.57 -7.55 -7.24
C PHE A 52 0.99 -8.95 -7.69
N GLY A 53 0.94 -9.20 -9.00
CA GLY A 53 1.29 -10.50 -9.59
C GLY A 53 2.73 -10.96 -9.36
N ASP A 54 3.66 -10.05 -9.03
CA ASP A 54 5.03 -10.37 -8.66
C ASP A 54 5.20 -10.71 -7.16
N GLY A 55 4.10 -10.73 -6.40
CA GLY A 55 4.09 -10.99 -4.97
C GLY A 55 4.38 -9.77 -4.08
N SER A 56 4.80 -8.65 -4.67
CA SER A 56 4.98 -7.39 -3.94
C SER A 56 3.63 -6.79 -3.52
N LEU A 57 3.66 -5.89 -2.55
CA LEU A 57 2.44 -5.29 -2.02
C LEU A 57 2.59 -3.82 -1.65
N ILE A 58 1.49 -3.08 -1.80
CA ILE A 58 1.32 -1.75 -1.22
C ILE A 58 0.29 -1.89 -0.09
N ALA A 59 0.65 -1.49 1.11
CA ALA A 59 -0.22 -1.59 2.28
C ALA A 59 -0.39 -0.23 2.95
N VAL A 60 -1.56 -0.05 3.57
CA VAL A 60 -1.80 1.04 4.51
C VAL A 60 -1.05 0.73 5.79
N LYS A 61 -0.24 1.69 6.24
CA LYS A 61 0.46 1.63 7.51
C LYS A 61 -0.01 2.76 8.41
N PRO A 62 -0.35 2.48 9.69
CA PRO A 62 -0.53 3.53 10.68
C PRO A 62 0.79 4.29 10.89
N GLY A 63 0.76 5.59 10.69
CA GLY A 63 1.90 6.50 10.85
C GLY A 63 1.92 7.17 12.22
N SER A 64 2.48 8.37 12.27
CA SER A 64 2.39 9.27 13.44
C SER A 64 0.93 9.66 13.73
N PHE A 65 0.69 10.24 14.91
CA PHE A 65 -0.64 10.56 15.45
C PHE A 65 -1.68 10.96 14.38
N ASN A 66 -2.73 10.15 14.27
CA ASN A 66 -3.87 10.33 13.36
C ASN A 66 -3.53 10.41 11.85
N CYS A 67 -2.46 9.74 11.41
CA CYS A 67 -2.07 9.69 10.00
C CYS A 67 -1.95 8.25 9.51
N LEU A 68 -2.45 7.98 8.30
CA LEU A 68 -2.24 6.75 7.55
C LEU A 68 -1.31 7.04 6.38
N THR A 69 -0.39 6.12 6.10
CA THR A 69 0.51 6.21 4.94
C THR A 69 0.48 4.94 4.11
N LEU A 70 1.06 4.99 2.91
CA LEU A 70 1.24 3.83 2.05
C LEU A 70 2.72 3.42 2.03
N VAL A 71 2.95 2.11 2.13
CA VAL A 71 4.29 1.53 2.09
C VAL A 71 4.34 0.40 1.07
N SER A 72 5.47 0.30 0.36
CA SER A 72 5.76 -0.81 -0.55
C SER A 72 6.57 -1.86 0.17
N LEU A 73 6.25 -3.13 -0.09
CA LEU A 73 6.90 -4.27 0.55
C LEU A 73 7.12 -5.38 -0.46
N ALA A 74 8.26 -6.06 -0.30
CA ALA A 74 8.63 -7.17 -1.15
C ALA A 74 7.76 -8.41 -0.94
N SER A 75 7.34 -8.64 0.31
CA SER A 75 6.40 -9.68 0.68
C SER A 75 5.90 -9.46 2.11
N GLU A 76 4.80 -10.14 2.47
CA GLU A 76 4.17 -10.05 3.79
C GLU A 76 5.10 -10.51 4.93
N LYS A 77 6.12 -11.35 4.64
CA LYS A 77 7.09 -11.85 5.63
C LYS A 77 7.97 -10.76 6.26
N HIS A 78 7.98 -9.55 5.71
CA HIS A 78 8.80 -8.43 6.20
C HIS A 78 8.07 -7.48 7.15
N MET A 79 6.86 -7.83 7.60
CA MET A 79 6.12 -7.05 8.57
C MET A 79 6.34 -7.60 9.98
N GLY A 80 6.91 -6.78 10.86
CA GLY A 80 7.11 -7.08 12.28
C GLY A 80 5.84 -7.10 13.10
#